data_AF-G3AGS7-F1
#
_entry.id   AF-G3AGS7-F1
#
_cell.length_a   1.000
_cell.length_b   1.000
_cell.length_c   1.000
_cell.angle_alpha   90.00
_cell.angle_beta   90.00
_cell.angle_gamma   90.00
#
_symmetry.space_group_name_H-M   'P 1'
#
loop_
_entity.id
_entity.type
_entity.pdbx_description
1 polymer ?
#
loop_
_entity_poly.entity_id
_entity_poly.type
_entity_poly.pdbx_seq_one_letter_code
_entity_poly.pdbx_strand_id
1 'polypeptide(L)'
;MIQKFTCVPRSDYDVVIVSNGTVAQISAKVSQINGQLSQNEIPTNSHITYLDSFKSLIAHLHTHTADQRFKGKVIFMFFNGLEFIQEVIGDLIDHYSRFMLMSYSSKNQKIEKLDNVYFYFDSSISEAPTEPSDPYDMFMYNNHSYEYHFNTVAIIANDIIKKMNFMIGRIRGVYIDDVNLHGERMIPLQHIHRNFPKVERIDLSSYHMMNDMIV
;
A
#
# COMPACT_ATOMS: atom_id res chain seq x y z
N MET A 1 -13.35 30.32 30.30
CA MET A 1 -12.74 29.41 29.31
C MET A 1 -13.61 28.17 29.20
N ILE A 2 -14.30 27.97 28.09
CA ILE A 2 -15.06 26.74 27.84
C ILE A 2 -14.14 25.80 27.09
N GLN A 3 -13.63 24.77 27.78
CA GLN A 3 -13.01 23.62 27.11
C GLN A 3 -14.10 22.93 26.29
N LYS A 4 -14.07 23.10 24.97
CA LYS A 4 -14.88 22.30 24.06
C LYS A 4 -14.33 20.87 24.10
N PHE A 5 -14.99 20.00 24.84
CA PHE A 5 -14.80 18.56 24.70
C PHE A 5 -15.37 18.15 23.35
N THR A 6 -14.52 17.99 22.35
CA THR A 6 -14.88 17.30 21.11
C THR A 6 -14.99 15.81 21.43
N CYS A 7 -16.23 15.35 21.67
CA CYS A 7 -16.54 13.92 21.63
C CYS A 7 -16.23 13.43 20.21
N VAL A 8 -15.06 12.79 20.03
CA VAL A 8 -14.76 12.07 18.81
C VAL A 8 -15.60 10.80 18.86
N PRO A 9 -16.55 10.58 17.93
CA PRO A 9 -17.30 9.34 17.91
C PRO A 9 -16.31 8.16 17.84
N ARG A 10 -16.50 7.14 18.69
CA ARG A 10 -15.90 5.80 18.48
C ARG A 10 -16.26 5.41 17.05
N SER A 11 -15.28 5.35 16.14
CA SER A 11 -15.61 5.38 14.73
C SER A 11 -16.13 4.02 14.25
N ASP A 12 -17.28 4.03 13.57
CA ASP A 12 -17.99 2.87 12.99
C ASP A 12 -17.28 2.30 11.75
N TYR A 13 -15.95 2.34 11.68
CA TYR A 13 -15.18 1.92 10.51
C TYR A 13 -14.22 0.79 10.85
N ASP A 14 -14.39 -0.33 10.16
CA ASP A 14 -13.43 -1.43 10.15
C ASP A 14 -12.23 -1.08 9.27
N VAL A 15 -11.03 -1.19 9.83
CA VAL A 15 -9.77 -1.04 9.10
C VAL A 15 -9.05 -2.37 9.12
N VAL A 16 -8.70 -2.88 7.94
CA VAL A 16 -7.94 -4.11 7.78
C VAL A 16 -6.56 -3.74 7.27
N ILE A 17 -5.52 -4.11 8.02
CA ILE A 17 -4.12 -3.90 7.64
C ILE A 17 -3.54 -5.25 7.27
N VAL A 18 -3.01 -5.36 6.04
CA VAL A 18 -2.29 -6.52 5.54
C VAL A 18 -0.82 -6.16 5.47
N SER A 19 0.00 -6.79 6.31
CA SER A 19 1.41 -6.40 6.45
C SER A 19 2.28 -7.47 7.09
N ASN A 20 3.57 -7.48 6.73
CA ASN A 20 4.62 -8.20 7.44
C ASN A 20 5.35 -7.36 8.51
N GLY A 21 4.90 -6.11 8.74
CA GLY A 21 5.46 -5.24 9.76
C GLY A 21 4.99 -5.60 11.17
N THR A 22 5.77 -5.24 12.18
CA THR A 22 5.32 -5.33 13.57
C THR A 22 4.20 -4.32 13.83
N VAL A 23 3.32 -4.60 14.81
CA VAL A 23 2.25 -3.66 15.22
C VAL A 23 2.83 -2.28 15.58
N ALA A 24 4.00 -2.24 16.21
CA ALA A 24 4.70 -0.99 16.52
C ALA A 24 5.09 -0.22 15.26
N GLN A 25 5.75 -0.87 14.28
CA GLN A 25 6.12 -0.25 12.99
C GLN A 25 4.88 0.28 12.24
N ILE A 26 3.83 -0.54 12.17
CA ILE A 26 2.57 -0.18 11.52
C ILE A 26 1.96 1.05 12.20
N SER A 27 1.81 1.03 13.52
CA SER A 27 1.19 2.12 14.28
C SER A 27 1.96 3.44 14.16
N ALA A 28 3.30 3.39 14.17
CA ALA A 28 4.17 4.55 13.97
C ALA A 28 3.98 5.15 12.57
N LYS A 29 4.01 4.32 11.51
CA LYS A 29 3.85 4.78 10.13
C LYS A 29 2.44 5.28 9.84
N VAL A 30 1.40 4.62 10.34
CA VAL A 30 0.02 5.12 10.22
C VAL A 30 -0.13 6.49 10.89
N SER A 31 0.46 6.67 12.07
CA SER A 31 0.47 7.96 12.77
C SER A 31 1.21 9.04 11.98
N GLN A 32 2.34 8.69 11.36
CA GLN A 32 3.10 9.58 10.49
C GLN A 32 2.28 10.02 9.27
N ILE A 33 1.68 9.07 8.54
CA ILE A 33 0.85 9.35 7.35
C ILE A 33 -0.35 10.25 7.70
N ASN A 34 -1.01 10.01 8.84
CA ASN A 34 -2.12 10.86 9.31
C ASN A 34 -1.66 12.23 9.82
N GLY A 35 -0.49 12.32 10.42
CA GLY A 35 0.03 13.58 10.96
C GLY A 35 0.58 14.52 9.88
N GLN A 36 1.15 13.95 8.81
CA GLN A 36 1.94 14.71 7.83
C GLN A 36 1.30 14.81 6.45
N LEU A 37 0.58 13.78 5.97
CA LEU A 37 0.25 13.64 4.54
C LEU A 37 -1.24 13.58 4.25
N SER A 38 -2.03 13.01 5.16
CA SER A 38 -3.46 12.83 4.97
C SER A 38 -4.22 13.40 6.16
N GLN A 39 -5.23 14.24 5.91
CA GLN A 39 -6.05 14.87 6.95
C GLN A 39 -6.89 13.83 7.72
N ASN A 40 -6.25 12.99 8.54
CA ASN A 40 -6.84 11.84 9.25
C ASN A 40 -7.60 10.86 8.33
N GLU A 41 -7.05 10.56 7.16
CA GLU A 41 -7.73 9.63 6.26
C GLU A 41 -7.67 8.18 6.73
N ILE A 42 -6.73 7.80 7.57
CA ILE A 42 -6.75 6.50 8.25
C ILE A 42 -7.26 6.75 9.68
N PRO A 43 -8.53 6.45 10.02
CA PRO A 43 -9.07 6.80 11.32
C PRO A 43 -8.29 6.10 12.44
N THR A 44 -7.66 6.88 13.32
CA THR A 44 -6.88 6.38 14.46
C THR A 44 -7.75 5.77 15.56
N ASN A 45 -9.04 6.11 15.61
CA ASN A 45 -10.04 5.58 16.54
C ASN A 45 -10.95 4.53 15.87
N SER A 46 -10.36 3.60 15.11
CA SER A 46 -11.06 2.53 14.37
C SER A 46 -10.82 1.14 14.96
N HIS A 47 -11.67 0.17 14.60
CA HIS A 47 -11.38 -1.24 14.87
C HIS A 47 -10.38 -1.74 13.82
N ILE A 48 -9.13 -1.96 14.25
CA ILE A 48 -8.04 -2.38 13.37
C ILE A 48 -7.85 -3.89 13.46
N THR A 49 -8.03 -4.58 12.34
CA THR A 49 -7.69 -5.99 12.17
C THR A 49 -6.34 -6.09 11.47
N TYR A 50 -5.35 -6.73 12.12
CA TYR A 50 -4.04 -6.98 11.55
C TYR A 50 -4.00 -8.38 10.93
N LEU A 51 -3.61 -8.45 9.66
CA LEU A 51 -3.48 -9.67 8.89
C LEU A 51 -2.06 -9.76 8.34
N ASP A 52 -1.50 -10.95 8.38
CA ASP A 52 -0.12 -11.28 7.98
C ASP A 52 -0.02 -11.81 6.56
N SER A 53 -1.14 -12.00 5.86
CA SER A 53 -1.16 -12.57 4.51
C SER A 53 -2.37 -12.15 3.70
N PHE A 54 -2.26 -12.25 2.37
CA PHE A 54 -3.36 -12.00 1.47
C PHE A 54 -4.48 -13.04 1.63
N LYS A 55 -4.15 -14.32 1.88
CA LYS A 55 -5.15 -15.38 2.15
C LYS A 55 -6.01 -15.04 3.36
N SER A 56 -5.41 -14.53 4.44
CA SER A 56 -6.14 -14.07 5.62
C SER A 56 -7.12 -12.94 5.29
N LEU A 57 -6.76 -12.02 4.38
CA LEU A 57 -7.69 -10.99 3.90
C LEU A 57 -8.88 -11.60 3.17
N ILE A 58 -8.65 -12.52 2.24
CA ILE A 58 -9.75 -13.16 1.50
C ILE A 58 -10.67 -13.93 2.45
N ALA A 59 -10.12 -14.65 3.43
CA ALA A 59 -10.92 -15.33 4.45
C ALA A 59 -11.77 -14.33 5.27
N HIS A 60 -11.15 -13.21 5.69
CA HIS A 60 -11.85 -12.15 6.44
C HIS A 60 -12.96 -11.49 5.61
N LEU A 61 -12.73 -11.23 4.31
CA LEU A 61 -13.76 -10.70 3.43
C LEU A 61 -14.91 -11.70 3.27
N HIS A 62 -14.61 -12.99 3.12
CA HIS A 62 -15.64 -14.03 3.02
C HIS A 62 -16.49 -14.17 4.29
N THR A 63 -15.93 -13.98 5.49
CA THR A 63 -16.74 -14.00 6.72
C THR A 63 -17.74 -12.84 6.81
N HIS A 64 -17.49 -11.73 6.10
CA HIS A 64 -18.39 -10.57 6.04
C HIS A 64 -19.45 -10.68 4.92
N THR A 65 -19.32 -11.64 4.00
CA THR A 65 -20.13 -11.75 2.76
C THR A 65 -21.51 -12.42 2.90
N ALA A 66 -22.11 -12.52 4.09
CA ALA A 66 -23.46 -13.07 4.19
C ALA A 66 -24.53 -12.14 3.57
N ASP A 67 -24.36 -10.80 3.62
CA ASP A 67 -25.28 -9.84 2.95
C ASP A 67 -24.75 -8.38 2.86
N GLN A 68 -23.52 -8.09 3.33
CA GLN A 68 -23.01 -6.72 3.40
C GLN A 68 -21.62 -6.62 2.78
N ARG A 69 -21.53 -5.87 1.67
CA ARG A 69 -20.26 -5.48 1.06
C ARG A 69 -19.35 -4.84 2.11
N PHE A 70 -18.08 -5.24 2.15
CA PHE A 70 -17.11 -4.62 3.03
C PHE A 70 -16.97 -3.12 2.69
N LYS A 71 -17.37 -2.25 3.61
CA LYS A 71 -17.29 -0.77 3.47
C LYS A 71 -16.09 -0.17 4.20
N GLY A 72 -15.33 -0.99 4.92
CA GLY A 72 -14.15 -0.58 5.65
C GLY A 72 -12.98 -0.18 4.74
N LYS A 73 -11.83 0.08 5.34
CA LYS A 73 -10.59 0.44 4.64
C LYS A 73 -9.63 -0.74 4.65
N VAL A 74 -8.97 -1.00 3.53
CA VAL A 74 -7.92 -2.02 3.44
C VAL A 74 -6.60 -1.32 3.16
N ILE A 75 -5.60 -1.58 3.98
CA ILE A 75 -4.28 -0.97 3.88
C ILE A 75 -3.26 -2.09 3.71
N PHE A 76 -2.59 -2.10 2.57
CA PHE A 76 -1.44 -2.97 2.35
C PHE A 76 -0.18 -2.21 2.74
N MET A 77 0.58 -2.73 3.70
CA MET A 77 1.84 -2.12 4.13
C MET A 77 2.97 -3.13 3.96
N PHE A 78 3.90 -2.81 3.09
CA PHE A 78 5.04 -3.66 2.77
C PHE A 78 6.28 -3.13 3.48
N PHE A 79 6.88 -3.96 4.32
CA PHE A 79 8.12 -3.67 5.05
C PHE A 79 9.15 -4.76 4.75
N ASN A 80 10.41 -4.55 5.16
CA ASN A 80 11.39 -5.60 5.39
C ASN A 80 11.55 -6.59 4.20
N GLY A 81 12.08 -6.11 3.08
CA GLY A 81 12.47 -6.96 1.95
C GLY A 81 11.34 -7.46 1.04
N LEU A 82 11.72 -8.34 0.10
CA LEU A 82 10.86 -8.78 -1.03
C LEU A 82 10.04 -10.04 -0.76
N GLU A 83 10.37 -10.82 0.27
CA GLU A 83 9.75 -12.12 0.52
C GLU A 83 8.23 -12.00 0.66
N PHE A 84 7.77 -11.08 1.50
CA PHE A 84 6.34 -10.83 1.70
C PHE A 84 5.64 -10.35 0.42
N ILE A 85 6.30 -9.54 -0.40
CA ILE A 85 5.76 -9.09 -1.69
C ILE A 85 5.57 -10.27 -2.63
N GLN A 86 6.55 -11.19 -2.70
CA GLN A 86 6.46 -12.38 -3.53
C GLN A 86 5.34 -13.30 -3.07
N GLU A 87 5.18 -13.49 -1.75
CA GLU A 87 4.06 -14.26 -1.18
C GLU A 87 2.71 -13.64 -1.56
N VAL A 88 2.56 -12.31 -1.41
CA VAL A 88 1.34 -11.60 -1.79
C VAL A 88 1.05 -11.73 -3.28
N ILE A 89 2.07 -11.57 -4.15
CA ILE A 89 1.90 -11.72 -5.60
C ILE A 89 1.50 -13.16 -5.96
N GLY A 90 2.15 -14.16 -5.36
CA GLY A 90 1.80 -15.57 -5.56
C GLY A 90 0.35 -15.84 -5.17
N ASP A 91 -0.06 -15.39 -3.99
CA ASP A 91 -1.42 -15.55 -3.48
C ASP A 91 -2.46 -14.82 -4.35
N LEU A 92 -2.12 -13.65 -4.89
CA LEU A 92 -2.96 -12.90 -5.82
C LEU A 92 -3.17 -13.66 -7.13
N ILE A 93 -2.12 -14.24 -7.70
CA ILE A 93 -2.19 -15.01 -8.94
C ILE A 93 -3.03 -16.28 -8.75
N ASP A 94 -2.84 -16.98 -7.62
CA ASP A 94 -3.61 -18.16 -7.25
C ASP A 94 -5.09 -17.81 -7.08
N HIS A 95 -5.38 -16.72 -6.36
CA HIS A 95 -6.74 -16.26 -6.15
C HIS A 95 -7.41 -15.82 -7.46
N TYR A 96 -6.70 -15.08 -8.32
CA TYR A 96 -7.18 -14.70 -9.64
C TYR A 96 -7.51 -15.93 -10.50
N SER A 97 -6.64 -16.93 -10.50
CA SER A 97 -6.86 -18.17 -11.29
C SER A 97 -8.11 -18.92 -10.80
N ARG A 98 -8.28 -19.06 -9.49
CA ARG A 98 -9.50 -19.65 -8.90
C ARG A 98 -10.74 -18.84 -9.24
N PHE A 99 -10.65 -17.53 -9.12
CA PHE A 99 -11.74 -16.60 -9.44
C PHE A 99 -12.17 -16.71 -10.92
N MET A 100 -11.22 -16.80 -11.84
CA MET A 100 -11.50 -16.97 -13.27
C MET A 100 -12.21 -18.30 -13.55
N LEU A 101 -11.71 -19.41 -12.98
CA LEU A 101 -12.32 -20.74 -13.13
C LEU A 101 -13.78 -20.78 -12.62
N MET A 102 -14.06 -20.13 -11.48
CA MET A 102 -15.42 -20.04 -10.93
C MET A 102 -16.34 -19.16 -11.80
N SER A 103 -15.82 -18.05 -12.32
CA SER A 103 -16.58 -17.12 -13.17
C SER A 103 -17.04 -17.76 -14.49
N TYR A 104 -16.23 -18.66 -15.07
CA TYR A 104 -16.64 -19.42 -16.25
C TYR A 104 -17.80 -20.40 -15.96
N SER A 105 -17.88 -20.89 -14.73
CA SER A 105 -18.88 -21.90 -14.32
C SER A 105 -20.19 -21.27 -13.84
N SER A 106 -20.16 -20.04 -13.32
CA SER A 106 -21.33 -19.34 -12.78
C SER A 106 -21.59 -18.01 -13.50
N LYS A 107 -22.58 -17.99 -14.40
CA LYS A 107 -22.90 -16.83 -15.27
C LYS A 107 -23.32 -15.53 -14.55
N ASN A 108 -23.45 -15.51 -13.23
CA ASN A 108 -24.01 -14.37 -12.48
C ASN A 108 -23.16 -13.90 -11.29
N GLN A 109 -21.88 -14.28 -11.19
CA GLN A 109 -21.07 -13.84 -10.06
C GLN A 109 -20.64 -12.38 -10.25
N LYS A 110 -21.22 -11.47 -9.46
CA LYS A 110 -20.77 -10.07 -9.38
C LYS A 110 -19.44 -10.03 -8.66
N ILE A 111 -18.44 -9.45 -9.33
CA ILE A 111 -17.11 -9.23 -8.76
C ILE A 111 -17.24 -8.15 -7.69
N GLU A 112 -17.06 -8.52 -6.43
CA GLU A 112 -16.96 -7.53 -5.36
C GLU A 112 -15.59 -6.87 -5.43
N LYS A 113 -15.62 -5.54 -5.54
CA LYS A 113 -14.42 -4.73 -5.64
C LYS A 113 -14.23 -3.93 -4.36
N LEU A 114 -12.98 -3.81 -3.93
CA LEU A 114 -12.59 -2.97 -2.80
C LEU A 114 -12.42 -1.52 -3.25
N ASP A 115 -13.13 -0.59 -2.60
CA ASP A 115 -13.14 0.83 -3.00
C ASP A 115 -12.29 1.74 -2.09
N ASN A 116 -11.90 1.26 -0.91
CA ASN A 116 -11.12 2.04 0.06
C ASN A 116 -9.75 1.40 0.31
N VAL A 117 -8.99 1.21 -0.77
CA VAL A 117 -7.67 0.56 -0.71
C VAL A 117 -6.55 1.59 -0.63
N TYR A 118 -5.60 1.37 0.27
CA TYR A 118 -4.38 2.15 0.42
C TYR A 118 -3.16 1.23 0.33
N PHE A 119 -2.08 1.73 -0.24
CA PHE A 119 -0.81 1.02 -0.33
C PHE A 119 0.29 1.84 0.32
N TYR A 120 1.13 1.20 1.12
CA TYR A 120 2.34 1.76 1.69
C TYR A 120 3.53 0.88 1.37
N PHE A 121 4.57 1.47 0.80
CA PHE A 121 5.80 0.82 0.42
C PHE A 121 6.97 1.45 1.18
N ASP A 122 7.56 0.68 2.08
CA ASP A 122 8.73 1.11 2.84
C ASP A 122 10.03 1.03 2.00
N SER A 123 11.00 1.89 2.28
CA SER A 123 12.28 1.87 1.58
C SER A 123 13.08 0.60 1.86
N SER A 124 12.88 -0.02 3.03
CA SER A 124 13.50 -1.29 3.43
C SER A 124 13.17 -2.47 2.52
N ILE A 125 12.17 -2.35 1.64
CA ILE A 125 11.87 -3.34 0.59
C ILE A 125 13.05 -3.49 -0.38
N SER A 126 13.75 -2.38 -0.64
CA SER A 126 14.77 -2.28 -1.67
C SER A 126 16.20 -2.33 -1.12
N GLU A 127 16.37 -2.44 0.19
CA GLU A 127 17.68 -2.61 0.82
C GLU A 127 18.26 -3.95 0.37
N ALA A 128 19.19 -3.89 -0.59
CA ALA A 128 19.96 -5.05 -1.01
C ALA A 128 20.84 -5.53 0.17
N PRO A 129 21.13 -6.84 0.26
CA PRO A 129 22.10 -7.33 1.23
C PRO A 129 23.41 -6.57 1.06
N THR A 130 24.07 -6.28 2.18
CA THR A 130 25.28 -5.45 2.32
C THR A 130 26.50 -5.90 1.50
N GLU A 131 26.40 -6.97 0.72
CA GLU A 131 27.45 -7.45 -0.16
C GLU A 131 26.98 -7.37 -1.63
N PRO A 132 27.61 -6.52 -2.46
CA PRO A 132 27.35 -6.51 -3.89
C PRO A 132 27.75 -7.87 -4.46
N SER A 133 26.76 -8.61 -4.97
CA SER A 133 26.98 -9.89 -5.65
C SER A 133 27.71 -9.75 -6.98
N ASP A 134 27.70 -8.55 -7.57
CA ASP A 134 28.40 -8.22 -8.83
C ASP A 134 29.43 -7.09 -8.60
N PRO A 135 30.69 -7.23 -9.06
CA PRO A 135 31.66 -6.13 -9.05
C PRO A 135 31.21 -4.85 -9.80
N TYR A 136 30.21 -4.93 -10.70
CA TYR A 136 29.57 -3.75 -11.30
C TYR A 136 28.67 -2.98 -10.33
N ASP A 137 28.05 -3.64 -9.34
CA ASP A 137 27.21 -2.98 -8.33
C ASP A 137 28.04 -2.06 -7.43
N MET A 138 29.31 -2.39 -7.23
CA MET A 138 30.25 -1.60 -6.42
C MET A 138 30.53 -0.21 -7.02
N PHE A 139 30.44 -0.06 -8.35
CA PHE A 139 30.64 1.22 -9.04
C PHE A 139 29.38 2.11 -9.00
N MET A 140 28.18 1.52 -8.90
CA MET A 140 26.91 2.25 -8.82
C MET A 140 26.54 2.65 -7.38
N TYR A 141 27.11 1.97 -6.38
CA TYR A 141 26.78 2.15 -4.96
C TYR A 141 27.09 3.55 -4.41
N ASN A 142 28.09 4.25 -4.96
CA ASN A 142 28.64 5.45 -4.34
C ASN A 142 27.91 6.76 -4.68
N ASN A 143 26.98 6.80 -5.65
CA ASN A 143 26.20 8.01 -5.97
C ASN A 143 24.80 7.77 -6.56
N HIS A 144 24.47 6.57 -7.08
CA HIS A 144 23.19 6.28 -7.76
C HIS A 144 22.33 5.22 -7.05
N SER A 145 22.77 4.70 -5.90
CA SER A 145 22.04 3.65 -5.17
C SER A 145 20.62 4.10 -4.80
N TYR A 146 20.45 5.33 -4.33
CA TYR A 146 19.17 5.84 -3.86
C TYR A 146 18.10 5.98 -4.96
N GLU A 147 18.49 6.42 -6.17
CA GLU A 147 17.58 6.47 -7.32
C GLU A 147 17.16 5.06 -7.75
N TYR A 148 18.10 4.12 -7.71
CA TYR A 148 17.83 2.71 -8.00
C TYR A 148 16.84 2.12 -6.99
N HIS A 149 17.01 2.40 -5.69
CA HIS A 149 16.10 1.96 -4.64
C HIS A 149 14.68 2.49 -4.84
N PHE A 150 14.51 3.80 -5.06
CA PHE A 150 13.18 4.38 -5.30
C PHE A 150 12.52 3.83 -6.55
N ASN A 151 13.26 3.75 -7.67
CA ASN A 151 12.74 3.20 -8.92
C ASN A 151 12.32 1.74 -8.76
N THR A 152 13.08 0.96 -7.99
CA THR A 152 12.76 -0.44 -7.68
C THR A 152 11.45 -0.52 -6.89
N VAL A 153 11.27 0.29 -5.85
CA VAL A 153 10.02 0.35 -5.08
C VAL A 153 8.85 0.80 -5.95
N ALA A 154 9.04 1.78 -6.83
CA ALA A 154 8.00 2.24 -7.76
C ALA A 154 7.59 1.18 -8.79
N ILE A 155 8.55 0.39 -9.30
CA ILE A 155 8.28 -0.75 -10.18
C ILE A 155 7.49 -1.83 -9.43
N ILE A 156 7.88 -2.14 -8.20
CA ILE A 156 7.17 -3.09 -7.32
C ILE A 156 5.73 -2.62 -7.09
N ALA A 157 5.55 -1.35 -6.75
CA ALA A 157 4.24 -0.76 -6.54
C ALA A 157 3.35 -0.89 -7.79
N ASN A 158 3.91 -0.60 -8.96
CA ASN A 158 3.22 -0.77 -10.24
C ASN A 158 2.80 -2.23 -10.46
N ASP A 159 3.68 -3.20 -10.24
CA ASP A 159 3.34 -4.61 -10.44
C ASP A 159 2.25 -5.08 -9.47
N ILE A 160 2.35 -4.78 -8.17
CA ILE A 160 1.32 -5.15 -7.19
C ILE A 160 -0.03 -4.54 -7.58
N ILE A 161 -0.10 -3.24 -7.87
CA ILE A 161 -1.34 -2.56 -8.26
C ILE A 161 -1.94 -3.21 -9.53
N LYS A 162 -1.08 -3.55 -10.50
CA LYS A 162 -1.49 -4.23 -11.73
C LYS A 162 -2.09 -5.62 -11.45
N LYS A 163 -1.44 -6.43 -10.61
CA LYS A 163 -1.92 -7.77 -10.24
C LYS A 163 -3.21 -7.70 -9.44
N MET A 164 -3.41 -6.69 -8.61
CA MET A 164 -4.62 -6.51 -7.81
C MET A 164 -5.80 -5.85 -8.57
N ASN A 165 -5.61 -5.40 -9.80
CA ASN A 165 -6.59 -4.59 -10.52
C ASN A 165 -7.97 -5.27 -10.71
N PHE A 166 -8.05 -6.61 -10.66
CA PHE A 166 -9.30 -7.35 -10.79
C PHE A 166 -10.21 -7.21 -9.55
N MET A 167 -9.62 -7.11 -8.35
CA MET A 167 -10.35 -7.03 -7.07
C MET A 167 -10.48 -5.60 -6.53
N ILE A 168 -9.77 -4.63 -7.14
CA ILE A 168 -9.78 -3.24 -6.68
C ILE A 168 -10.69 -2.39 -7.56
N GLY A 169 -11.61 -1.68 -6.91
CA GLY A 169 -12.49 -0.68 -7.51
C GLY A 169 -11.84 0.68 -7.52
N ARG A 170 -11.35 1.13 -6.35
CA ARG A 170 -10.75 2.46 -6.15
C ARG A 170 -9.58 2.39 -5.16
N ILE A 171 -8.48 3.07 -5.52
CA ILE A 171 -7.26 3.18 -4.70
C ILE A 171 -7.19 4.60 -4.19
N ARG A 172 -7.45 4.77 -2.90
CA ARG A 172 -7.53 6.07 -2.23
C ARG A 172 -6.17 6.73 -2.05
N GLY A 173 -5.09 5.95 -1.99
CA GLY A 173 -3.74 6.49 -1.91
C GLY A 173 -2.66 5.43 -2.04
N VAL A 174 -1.56 5.83 -2.66
CA VAL A 174 -0.31 5.05 -2.74
C VAL A 174 0.78 5.87 -2.07
N TYR A 175 1.42 5.31 -1.05
CA TYR A 175 2.49 5.94 -0.28
C TYR A 175 3.79 5.21 -0.55
N ILE A 176 4.82 5.94 -0.98
CA ILE A 176 6.14 5.38 -1.22
C ILE A 176 7.13 6.09 -0.29
N ASP A 177 7.86 5.35 0.53
CA ASP A 177 8.90 5.90 1.39
C ASP A 177 10.15 6.27 0.59
N ASP A 178 10.73 7.40 0.95
CA ASP A 178 11.73 8.08 0.14
C ASP A 178 12.73 8.83 1.02
N VAL A 179 13.64 8.07 1.62
CA VAL A 179 14.48 8.55 2.72
C VAL A 179 15.41 9.69 2.31
N ASN A 180 15.84 9.76 1.04
CA ASN A 180 16.86 10.70 0.58
C ASN A 180 16.34 11.43 -0.67
N LEU A 181 15.94 12.70 -0.51
CA LEU A 181 15.30 13.62 -1.48
C LEU A 181 16.11 13.91 -2.78
N HIS A 182 16.73 12.91 -3.39
CA HIS A 182 17.55 13.00 -4.60
C HIS A 182 16.89 12.26 -5.79
N GLY A 183 17.05 12.83 -7.00
CA GLY A 183 16.68 12.22 -8.29
C GLY A 183 15.33 12.59 -8.91
N GLU A 184 15.16 12.27 -10.20
CA GLU A 184 13.93 12.52 -10.98
C GLU A 184 12.80 11.50 -10.67
N ARG A 185 12.05 11.74 -9.59
CA ARG A 185 10.92 10.86 -9.18
C ARG A 185 9.65 11.06 -9.98
N MET A 186 9.56 12.18 -10.70
CA MET A 186 8.35 12.55 -11.42
C MET A 186 7.98 11.52 -12.49
N ILE A 187 8.98 10.95 -13.17
CA ILE A 187 8.77 9.99 -14.26
C ILE A 187 8.07 8.70 -13.76
N PRO A 188 8.62 7.95 -12.78
CA PRO A 188 7.97 6.74 -12.27
C PRO A 188 6.61 7.03 -11.62
N LEU A 189 6.47 8.14 -10.88
CA LEU A 189 5.19 8.53 -10.27
C LEU A 189 4.11 8.86 -11.32
N GLN A 190 4.47 9.63 -12.35
CA GLN A 190 3.57 9.91 -13.48
C GLN A 190 3.20 8.64 -14.23
N HIS A 191 4.11 7.68 -14.35
CA HIS A 191 3.81 6.40 -14.98
C HIS A 191 2.74 5.61 -14.21
N ILE A 192 2.84 5.55 -12.88
CA ILE A 192 1.80 4.93 -12.04
C ILE A 192 0.47 5.67 -12.22
N HIS A 193 0.47 7.00 -12.13
CA HIS A 193 -0.76 7.79 -12.27
C HIS A 193 -1.43 7.62 -13.64
N ARG A 194 -0.65 7.53 -14.73
CA ARG A 194 -1.16 7.33 -16.09
C ARG A 194 -1.73 5.91 -16.30
N ASN A 195 -1.08 4.89 -15.74
CA ASN A 195 -1.48 3.51 -15.94
C ASN A 195 -2.66 3.08 -15.07
N PHE A 196 -2.87 3.75 -13.93
CA PHE A 196 -3.88 3.37 -12.95
C PHE A 196 -4.82 4.54 -12.64
N PRO A 197 -5.82 4.83 -13.50
CA PRO A 197 -6.77 5.92 -13.29
C PRO A 197 -7.68 5.73 -12.05
N LYS A 198 -7.64 4.56 -11.42
CA LYS A 198 -8.31 4.27 -10.14
C LYS A 198 -7.55 4.79 -8.92
N VAL A 199 -6.28 5.21 -9.10
CA VAL A 199 -5.44 5.80 -8.06
C VAL A 199 -5.78 7.28 -7.94
N GLU A 200 -6.19 7.70 -6.76
CA GLU A 200 -6.59 9.08 -6.52
C GLU A 200 -5.42 10.00 -6.19
N ARG A 201 -4.42 9.46 -5.49
CA ARG A 201 -3.21 10.17 -5.11
C ARG A 201 -2.03 9.23 -4.95
N ILE A 202 -0.85 9.80 -5.12
CA ILE A 202 0.42 9.16 -4.84
C ILE A 202 1.24 10.17 -4.03
N ASP A 203 1.64 9.79 -2.82
CA ASP A 203 2.36 10.67 -1.90
C ASP A 203 3.70 10.03 -1.48
N LEU A 204 4.71 10.86 -1.26
CA LEU A 204 6.00 10.43 -0.71
C LEU A 204 5.95 10.47 0.81
N SER A 205 6.16 9.33 1.48
CA SER A 205 5.82 9.17 2.90
C SER A 205 6.83 9.76 3.88
N SER A 206 8.05 10.02 3.43
CA SER A 206 9.16 10.67 4.13
C SER A 206 9.25 12.17 3.88
N TYR A 207 8.29 12.77 3.15
CA TYR A 207 8.36 14.18 2.78
C TYR A 207 8.33 15.09 4.02
N HIS A 208 9.51 15.55 4.43
CA HIS A 208 9.65 16.68 5.36
C HIS A 208 9.27 17.94 4.59
N MET A 209 8.13 18.56 4.93
CA MET A 209 7.76 19.86 4.39
C MET A 209 8.86 20.90 4.67
N MET A 210 9.55 21.30 3.62
CA MET A 210 9.97 22.68 3.41
C MET A 210 9.70 23.05 1.95
N ASN A 211 8.63 23.83 1.77
CA ASN A 211 8.25 24.70 0.66
C ASN A 211 8.23 24.19 -0.79
N ASP A 212 7.11 24.51 -1.44
CA ASP A 212 6.94 24.86 -2.85
C ASP A 212 7.67 24.02 -3.90
N MET A 213 6.91 23.17 -4.58
CA MET A 213 7.01 23.13 -6.03
C MET A 213 5.64 23.32 -6.66
N ILE A 214 5.38 24.58 -7.01
CA ILE A 214 4.59 24.94 -8.18
C ILE A 214 5.44 24.56 -9.41
N VAL A 215 4.95 23.61 -10.22
CA VAL A 215 4.58 23.71 -11.65
C VAL A 215 4.23 22.30 -12.13
#